data_AF-A0A1Y3XIM4-F1
#
_entry.id   AF-A0A1Y3XIM4-F1
#
_cell.length_a   1.000
_cell.length_b   1.000
_cell.length_c   1.000
_cell.angle_alpha   90.00
_cell.angle_beta   90.00
_cell.angle_gamma   90.00
#
_symmetry.space_group_name_H-M   'P 1'
#
loop_
_entity.id
_entity.type
_entity.pdbx_description
1 polymer ?
#
loop_
_entity_poly.entity_id
_entity_poly.type
_entity_poly.pdbx_seq_one_letter_code
_entity_poly.pdbx_strand_id
1 'polypeptide(L)' 'MPKIKTHSGAKKRFKLTKNGKVKRGPAYHSHILTKKSTKLKRGMRKNAYADKTNAAAVKAMLPYA' A
#
# COMPACT_ATOMS: atom_id res chain seq x y z
N MET A 1 5.98 30.29 0.96
CA MET A 1 6.19 28.87 1.33
C MET A 1 6.20 28.01 0.08
N PRO A 2 7.25 27.23 -0.17
CA PRO A 2 7.26 26.28 -1.29
C PRO A 2 6.24 25.16 -1.05
N LYS A 3 5.59 24.71 -2.14
CA LYS A 3 4.63 23.60 -2.12
C LYS A 3 5.31 22.30 -1.67
N ILE A 4 4.72 21.60 -0.71
CA ILE A 4 5.25 20.30 -0.24
C ILE A 4 5.25 19.32 -1.42
N LYS A 5 6.38 18.65 -1.67
CA LYS A 5 6.45 17.67 -2.77
C LYS A 5 5.83 16.34 -2.33
N THR A 6 5.09 15.70 -3.24
CA THR A 6 4.61 14.34 -3.01
C THR A 6 5.75 13.34 -3.12
N HIS A 7 5.77 12.33 -2.26
CA HIS A 7 6.76 11.27 -2.37
C HIS A 7 6.37 10.33 -3.52
N SER A 8 7.14 10.37 -4.61
CA SER A 8 6.85 9.64 -5.85
C SER A 8 6.79 8.12 -5.63
N GLY A 9 7.61 7.58 -4.74
CA GLY A 9 7.61 6.17 -4.37
C GLY A 9 6.35 5.73 -3.61
N ALA A 10 5.78 6.63 -2.79
CA ALA A 10 4.54 6.37 -2.06
C ALA A 10 3.34 6.46 -3.00
N LYS A 11 3.31 7.45 -3.89
CA LYS A 11 2.25 7.65 -4.90
C LYS A 11 2.07 6.43 -5.81
N LYS A 12 3.14 5.71 -6.12
CA LYS A 12 3.10 4.48 -6.94
C LYS A 12 2.56 3.26 -6.19
N ARG A 13 2.65 3.22 -4.85
CA ARG A 13 2.41 2.02 -4.04
C ARG A 13 1.12 2.08 -3.20
N PHE A 14 0.72 3.29 -2.80
CA PHE A 14 -0.41 3.53 -1.91
C PHE A 14 -1.47 4.39 -2.60
N LYS A 15 -2.74 4.08 -2.33
CA LYS A 15 -3.89 4.91 -2.75
C LYS A 15 -4.78 5.17 -1.56
N LEU A 16 -5.26 6.40 -1.40
CA LEU A 16 -6.30 6.73 -0.44
C LEU A 16 -7.67 6.34 -1.01
N THR A 17 -8.48 5.65 -0.20
CA THR A 17 -9.89 5.45 -0.53
C THR A 17 -10.69 6.67 -0.12
N LYS A 18 -11.91 6.81 -0.66
CA LYS A 18 -12.84 7.89 -0.28
C LYS A 18 -13.08 7.98 1.22
N ASN A 19 -12.95 6.87 1.95
CA ASN A 19 -13.15 6.78 3.39
C ASN A 19 -11.84 7.01 4.18
N GLY A 20 -10.78 7.50 3.54
CA GLY A 20 -9.51 7.83 4.18
C GLY A 20 -8.63 6.64 4.59
N LYS A 21 -8.96 5.41 4.13
CA LYS A 21 -8.14 4.22 4.35
C LYS A 21 -7.04 4.15 3.30
N VAL A 22 -5.85 3.72 3.72
CA VAL A 22 -4.70 3.54 2.83
C VAL A 22 -4.74 2.14 2.23
N LYS A 23 -5.00 2.05 0.93
CA LYS A 23 -5.00 0.81 0.15
C LYS A 23 -3.60 0.52 -0.37
N ARG A 24 -3.17 -0.75 -0.30
CA ARG A 24 -1.86 -1.25 -0.75
C ARG A 24 -1.98 -2.63 -1.39
N GLY A 25 -0.99 -2.97 -2.22
CA GLY A 25 -0.76 -4.35 -2.62
C GLY A 25 -0.21 -5.17 -1.44
N PRO A 26 -0.60 -6.44 -1.29
CA PRO A 26 0.06 -7.37 -0.37
C PRO A 26 1.50 -7.68 -0.85
N ALA A 27 2.39 -7.92 0.10
CA ALA A 27 3.78 -8.26 -0.17
C ALA A 27 3.95 -9.77 -0.44
N TYR A 28 5.13 -10.15 -0.93
CA TYR A 28 5.58 -11.54 -1.07
C TYR A 28 4.86 -12.39 -2.15
N HIS A 29 4.20 -11.78 -3.13
CA HIS A 29 3.59 -12.50 -4.26
C HIS A 29 4.39 -12.38 -5.58
N SER A 30 5.61 -11.84 -5.55
CA SER A 30 6.41 -11.64 -6.78
C SER A 30 7.26 -12.85 -7.18
N HIS A 31 7.82 -13.59 -6.22
CA HIS A 31 8.74 -14.70 -6.47
C HIS A 31 8.66 -15.75 -5.34
N ILE A 32 9.32 -16.90 -5.56
CA ILE A 32 9.33 -18.06 -4.66
C ILE A 32 7.87 -18.49 -4.36
N LEU A 33 7.09 -18.68 -5.42
CA LEU A 33 5.67 -19.04 -5.36
C LEU A 33 5.45 -20.56 -5.40
N THR A 34 6.46 -21.33 -5.79
CA THR A 34 6.42 -22.79 -5.90
C THR A 34 6.18 -23.43 -4.54
N LYS A 35 6.95 -23.04 -3.51
CA LYS A 35 6.81 -23.55 -2.13
C LYS A 35 5.60 -23.02 -1.35
N LYS A 36 4.89 -22.03 -1.89
CA LYS A 36 3.75 -21.39 -1.20
C LYS A 36 2.46 -22.14 -1.55
N SER A 37 1.63 -22.41 -0.54
CA SER A 37 0.34 -23.05 -0.74
C SER A 37 -0.57 -22.21 -1.65
N THR A 38 -1.46 -22.88 -2.40
CA THR A 38 -2.43 -22.22 -3.27
C THR A 38 -3.38 -21.31 -2.50
N LYS A 39 -3.75 -21.70 -1.28
CA LYS A 39 -4.56 -20.89 -0.34
C LYS A 39 -3.90 -19.55 -0.01
N LEU A 40 -2.60 -19.58 0.34
CA LEU A 40 -1.85 -18.36 0.67
C LEU A 40 -1.73 -17.44 -0.56
N LYS A 41 -1.35 -17.99 -1.71
CA LYS A 41 -1.26 -17.22 -2.97
C LYS A 41 -2.59 -16.57 -3.34
N ARG A 42 -3.71 -17.28 -3.18
CA ARG A 42 -5.05 -16.74 -3.42
C ARG A 42 -5.39 -15.57 -2.50
N GLY A 43 -5.03 -15.63 -1.22
CA GLY A 43 -5.19 -14.51 -0.29
C GLY A 43 -4.40 -13.28 -0.70
N MET A 44 -3.17 -13.47 -1.17
CA MET A 44 -2.28 -12.40 -1.64
C MET A 44 -2.66 -11.79 -2.99
N ARG A 45 -3.70 -12.26 -3.68
CA ARG A 45 -4.19 -11.59 -4.91
C ARG A 45 -5.04 -10.34 -4.60
N LYS A 46 -5.64 -10.29 -3.41
CA LYS A 46 -6.54 -9.20 -3.04
C LYS A 46 -5.73 -8.04 -2.46
N ASN A 47 -6.11 -6.82 -2.82
CA ASN A 47 -5.55 -5.62 -2.21
C ASN A 47 -5.84 -5.62 -0.70
N ALA A 48 -4.86 -5.14 0.07
CA ALA A 48 -4.94 -5.04 1.52
C ALA A 48 -4.97 -3.57 1.95
N TYR A 49 -5.28 -3.33 3.22
CA TYR A 49 -5.16 -2.01 3.83
C TYR A 49 -3.86 -1.91 4.64
N ALA A 50 -3.34 -0.69 4.76
CA ALA A 50 -2.26 -0.42 5.71
C ALA A 50 -2.80 -0.54 7.14
N ASP A 51 -1.93 -0.97 8.05
CA ASP A 51 -2.23 -0.97 9.46
C ASP A 51 -2.42 0.47 9.99
N LYS A 52 -3.18 0.62 11.08
CA LYS A 52 -3.48 1.92 11.69
C LYS A 52 -2.20 2.66 12.10
N THR A 53 -1.18 1.93 12.56
CA THR A 53 0.11 2.51 12.98
C THR A 53 0.86 3.18 11.84
N ASN A 54 0.83 2.59 10.63
CA ASN A 54 1.55 3.09 9.47
C ASN A 54 0.74 4.09 8.63
N ALA A 55 -0.57 4.19 8.85
CA ALA A 55 -1.45 5.02 8.05
C ALA A 55 -1.08 6.52 8.13
N ALA A 56 -0.68 7.01 9.31
CA ALA A 56 -0.30 8.42 9.49
C ALA A 56 0.95 8.79 8.69
N ALA A 57 1.99 7.94 8.76
CA ALA A 57 3.23 8.15 8.00
C ALA A 57 2.99 8.15 6.48
N VAL A 58 2.14 7.25 5.97
CA VAL A 58 1.82 7.21 4.53
C VAL A 58 1.03 8.44 4.08
N LYS A 59 0.13 8.96 4.91
CA LYS A 59 -0.62 10.20 4.62
C LYS A 59 0.30 11.41 4.54
N ALA A 60 1.27 11.52 5.44
CA ALA A 60 2.26 12.61 5.41
C ALA A 60 3.08 12.63 4.10
N MET A 61 3.36 11.45 3.53
CA MET A 61 4.05 11.32 2.24
C MET A 61 3.19 11.69 1.01
N LEU A 62 1.87 11.75 1.20
CA LEU A 62 0.87 11.97 0.15
C LEU A 62 0.00 13.20 0.47
N PRO A 63 0.58 14.42 0.50
CA PRO A 63 -0.12 15.65 0.93
C PRO A 63 -1.29 16.09 0.03
N TYR A 64 -1.41 15.53 -1.18
CA TYR A 64 -2.45 15.91 -2.17
C TYR A 64 -3.25 14.72 -2.69
N ALA A 65 -3.28 13.61 -1.95
CA ALA A 65 -3.90 12.36 -2.38
C ALA A 65 -5.27 12.10 -1.75
#